data_AF-A0AAD5LY92-F1
#
_entry.id   AF-A0AAD5LY92-F1
#
_cell.length_a   1.000
_cell.length_b   1.000
_cell.length_c   1.000
_cell.angle_alpha   90.00
_cell.angle_beta   90.00
_cell.angle_gamma   90.00
#
_symmetry.space_group_name_H-M   'P 1'
#
loop_
_entity.id
_entity.type
_entity.pdbx_description
1 polymer ?
#
loop_
_entity_poly.entity_id
_entity_poly.type
_entity_poly.pdbx_seq_one_letter_code
_entity_poly.pdbx_strand_id
1 'polypeptide(L)'
;MELFDTTVVASICTASDYRRLRAKIRFSRKLDRNSCHRPRRSRQTVYDENILDKILSDHDWQIKDDLTEDNELLVEGLKRCADLASLTQPSRGDRIPSTTRELLEKRRKLKLDLNATHLARLISNTSPRRLSQKSPHCHRQKKLLEAAPKRSCLKKRRRNLCDYSAPLLALTNEDGITKTSRRYMKLITKKIYTNLFCATIPVSDPAIPTGEKPEILPESR
;
A
#
# COMPACT_ATOMS: atom_id res chain seq x y z
N MET A 1 10.12 19.55 -4.76
CA MET A 1 11.41 19.47 -4.06
C MET A 1 11.97 20.87 -4.14
N GLU A 2 12.25 21.50 -3.01
CA GLU A 2 12.68 22.90 -2.99
C GLU A 2 14.12 22.96 -2.46
N LEU A 3 14.95 23.74 -3.14
CA LEU A 3 16.35 23.97 -2.80
C LEU A 3 16.45 25.29 -2.05
N PHE A 4 17.05 25.27 -0.87
CA PHE A 4 17.28 26.44 -0.04
C PHE A 4 18.76 26.52 0.37
N ASP A 5 19.22 27.72 0.71
CA ASP A 5 20.49 27.93 1.39
C ASP A 5 21.69 27.28 0.65
N THR A 6 21.86 27.67 -0.61
CA THR A 6 23.00 27.28 -1.45
C THR A 6 24.17 28.20 -1.16
N THR A 7 25.18 27.70 -0.46
CA THR A 7 26.37 28.47 -0.10
C THR A 7 27.62 27.71 -0.49
N VAL A 8 28.63 28.45 -0.95
CA VAL A 8 29.97 27.91 -1.14
C VAL A 8 30.63 27.89 0.24
N VAL A 9 30.92 26.70 0.77
CA VAL A 9 31.56 26.54 2.07
C VAL A 9 33.02 26.96 1.94
N ALA A 10 33.46 27.87 2.80
CA ALA A 10 34.87 28.26 2.89
C ALA A 10 35.72 27.00 3.13
N SER A 11 36.82 26.87 2.38
CA SER A 11 37.69 25.70 2.44
C SER A 11 38.29 25.57 3.85
N ILE A 12 37.84 24.58 4.60
CA ILE A 12 38.47 24.19 5.86
C ILE A 12 39.50 23.12 5.52
N CYS A 13 40.75 23.57 5.30
CA CYS A 13 41.97 22.75 5.21
C CYS A 13 41.79 21.35 4.60
N THR A 14 41.20 21.27 3.42
CA THR A 14 41.32 20.07 2.57
C THR A 14 42.06 20.50 1.32
N ALA A 15 43.15 19.80 1.00
CA ALA A 15 44.05 20.02 -0.14
C ALA A 15 43.37 19.78 -1.51
N SER A 16 42.19 20.34 -1.70
CA SER A 16 41.36 20.24 -2.88
C SER A 16 41.10 21.66 -3.39
N ASP A 17 41.49 21.89 -4.64
CA ASP A 17 41.35 23.20 -5.30
C ASP A 17 39.88 23.51 -5.68
N TYR A 18 38.98 22.53 -5.51
CA TYR A 18 37.55 22.70 -5.78
C TYR A 18 36.81 23.25 -4.56
N ARG A 19 35.99 24.28 -4.79
CA ARG A 19 35.16 24.89 -3.74
C ARG A 19 33.96 23.99 -3.42
N ARG A 20 33.73 23.70 -2.14
CA ARG A 20 32.59 22.87 -1.70
C ARG A 20 31.30 23.66 -1.74
N LEU A 21 30.26 23.08 -2.34
CA LEU A 21 28.90 23.63 -2.29
C LEU A 21 28.10 22.92 -1.19
N ARG A 22 27.43 23.71 -0.35
CA ARG A 22 26.41 23.24 0.59
C ARG A 22 25.07 23.75 0.11
N ALA A 23 24.08 22.87 0.09
CA ALA A 23 22.70 23.24 -0.16
C ALA A 23 21.79 22.52 0.83
N LYS A 24 20.70 23.17 1.22
CA LYS A 24 19.66 22.59 2.07
C LYS A 24 18.45 22.23 1.22
N ILE A 25 18.21 20.94 1.05
CA ILE A 25 17.07 20.45 0.26
C ILE A 25 15.89 20.17 1.20
N ARG A 26 14.72 20.77 0.92
CA ARG A 26 13.46 20.37 1.56
C ARG A 26 12.64 19.53 0.60
N PHE A 27 12.45 18.27 0.98
CA PHE A 27 11.46 17.40 0.35
C PHE A 27 10.07 17.79 0.86
N SER A 28 9.08 17.80 -0.04
CA SER A 28 7.72 18.05 0.40
C SER A 28 7.28 16.90 1.32
N ARG A 29 6.61 17.24 2.43
CA ARG A 29 6.12 16.23 3.40
C ARG A 29 5.21 15.17 2.75
N LYS A 30 4.61 15.49 1.60
CA LYS A 30 3.82 14.57 0.77
C LYS A 30 4.69 13.55 0.03
N LEU A 31 5.81 13.95 -0.57
CA LEU A 31 6.72 13.05 -1.29
C LEU A 31 7.45 12.09 -0.35
N ASP A 32 7.90 12.60 0.82
CA ASP A 32 8.59 11.80 1.83
C ASP A 32 7.69 10.69 2.45
N ARG A 33 6.40 11.01 2.65
CA ARG A 33 5.39 10.01 3.05
C ARG A 33 5.20 8.95 1.96
N ASN A 34 5.18 9.35 0.70
CA ASN A 34 4.99 8.42 -0.42
C ASN A 34 6.20 7.48 -0.61
N SER A 35 7.43 7.95 -0.39
CA SER A 35 8.63 7.09 -0.43
C SER A 35 8.70 6.09 0.71
N CYS A 36 8.14 6.42 1.88
CA CYS A 36 8.02 5.48 3.00
C CYS A 36 6.96 4.40 2.75
N HIS A 37 6.00 4.65 1.84
CA HIS A 37 5.00 3.68 1.43
C HIS A 37 5.59 2.73 0.40
N ARG A 38 6.26 1.68 0.89
CA ARG A 38 6.62 0.55 0.03
C ARG A 38 5.34 0.04 -0.64
N PRO A 39 5.28 -0.04 -1.98
CA PRO A 39 4.12 -0.61 -2.64
C PRO A 39 3.86 -1.97 -2.03
N ARG A 40 2.58 -2.23 -1.72
CA ARG A 40 2.16 -3.47 -1.10
C ARG A 40 2.67 -4.60 -1.99
N ARG A 41 3.63 -5.39 -1.48
CA ARG A 41 4.16 -6.54 -2.22
C ARG A 41 2.97 -7.35 -2.72
N SER A 42 2.92 -7.61 -4.02
CA SER A 42 1.98 -8.56 -4.58
C SER A 42 2.08 -9.83 -3.74
N ARG A 43 0.94 -10.40 -3.37
CA ARG A 43 0.95 -11.66 -2.63
C ARG A 43 1.57 -12.68 -3.57
N GLN A 44 2.75 -13.18 -3.23
CA GLN A 44 3.29 -14.36 -3.90
C GLN A 44 2.29 -15.49 -3.65
N THR A 45 1.77 -16.05 -4.73
CA THR A 45 1.11 -17.36 -4.71
C THR A 45 2.11 -18.34 -4.13
N VAL A 46 1.66 -19.13 -3.16
CA VAL A 46 2.47 -20.20 -2.58
C VAL A 46 1.92 -21.47 -3.17
N TYR A 47 2.81 -22.29 -3.71
CA TYR A 47 2.48 -23.57 -4.32
C TYR A 47 2.90 -24.69 -3.37
N ASP A 48 2.18 -25.80 -3.41
CA ASP A 48 2.65 -27.04 -2.79
C ASP A 48 3.60 -27.72 -3.78
N GLU A 49 4.89 -27.77 -3.43
CA GLU A 49 5.95 -28.28 -4.29
C GLU A 49 5.69 -29.74 -4.71
N ASN A 50 5.23 -30.59 -3.78
CA ASN A 50 4.98 -32.01 -4.07
C ASN A 50 3.80 -32.21 -5.03
N ILE A 51 2.77 -31.38 -4.89
CA ILE A 51 1.59 -31.43 -5.76
C ILE A 51 1.94 -30.85 -7.13
N LEU A 52 2.72 -29.77 -7.17
CA LEU A 52 3.18 -29.15 -8.41
C LEU A 52 4.03 -30.13 -9.23
N ASP A 53 5.01 -30.79 -8.62
CA ASP A 53 5.87 -31.76 -9.30
C ASP A 53 5.07 -32.93 -9.87
N LYS A 54 4.08 -33.42 -9.12
CA LYS A 54 3.19 -34.47 -9.60
C LYS A 54 2.36 -34.00 -10.80
N ILE A 55 1.75 -32.82 -10.71
CA ILE A 55 0.92 -32.27 -11.79
C ILE A 55 1.75 -31.99 -13.04
N LEU A 56 2.97 -31.48 -12.91
CA LEU A 56 3.88 -31.24 -14.04
C LEU A 56 4.28 -32.55 -14.73
N SER A 57 4.44 -33.62 -13.96
CA SER A 57 4.78 -34.96 -14.47
C SER A 57 3.58 -35.65 -15.15
N ASP A 58 2.37 -35.44 -14.61
CA ASP A 58 1.13 -36.00 -15.15
C ASP A 58 0.56 -35.17 -16.33
N HIS A 59 1.09 -33.97 -16.60
CA HIS A 59 0.58 -33.09 -17.67
C HIS A 59 1.03 -33.54 -19.05
N ASP A 60 0.10 -33.59 -20.00
CA ASP A 60 0.35 -33.98 -21.39
C ASP A 60 0.85 -32.78 -22.20
N TRP A 61 2.18 -32.66 -22.31
CA TRP A 61 2.85 -31.58 -23.04
C TRP A 61 2.81 -31.86 -24.55
N GLN A 62 1.89 -31.19 -25.24
CA GLN A 62 1.81 -31.27 -26.70
C GLN A 62 2.89 -30.38 -27.34
N ILE A 63 3.60 -30.94 -28.32
CA ILE A 63 4.57 -30.21 -29.13
C ILE A 63 3.91 -29.87 -30.46
N LYS A 64 3.95 -28.60 -30.86
CA LYS A 64 3.46 -28.14 -32.16
C LYS A 64 4.59 -27.66 -33.06
N ASP A 65 4.37 -27.75 -34.37
CA ASP A 65 5.33 -27.32 -35.38
C ASP A 65 5.48 -25.78 -35.43
N ASP A 66 4.39 -25.04 -35.16
CA ASP A 66 4.46 -23.58 -35.03
C ASP A 66 4.95 -23.18 -33.63
N LEU A 67 6.09 -22.49 -33.60
CA LEU A 67 6.75 -22.01 -32.38
C LEU A 67 5.86 -21.07 -31.56
N THR A 68 5.00 -20.28 -32.21
CA THR A 68 4.14 -19.34 -31.49
C THR A 68 3.04 -20.10 -30.75
N GLU A 69 2.34 -21.00 -31.45
CA GLU A 69 1.32 -21.86 -30.87
C GLU A 69 1.88 -22.80 -29.78
N ASP A 70 3.08 -23.36 -29.98
CA ASP A 70 3.76 -24.22 -29.00
C ASP A 70 4.03 -23.46 -27.68
N ASN A 71 4.56 -22.23 -27.77
CA ASN A 71 4.81 -21.39 -26.60
C ASN A 71 3.52 -20.98 -25.89
N GLU A 72 2.46 -20.68 -26.61
CA GLU A 72 1.16 -20.35 -26.01
C GLU A 72 0.60 -21.53 -25.21
N LEU A 73 0.65 -22.74 -25.78
CA LEU A 73 0.21 -23.97 -25.11
C LEU A 73 1.05 -24.29 -23.88
N LEU A 74 2.37 -24.13 -23.97
CA LEU A 74 3.28 -24.29 -22.82
C LEU A 74 2.91 -23.33 -21.69
N VAL A 75 2.71 -22.05 -22.01
CA VAL A 75 2.33 -21.03 -21.03
C VAL A 75 0.97 -21.34 -20.42
N GLU A 76 0.00 -21.80 -21.22
CA GLU A 76 -1.33 -22.16 -20.72
C GLU A 76 -1.29 -23.40 -19.82
N GLY A 77 -0.55 -24.44 -20.22
CA GLY A 77 -0.32 -25.65 -19.43
C GLY A 77 0.33 -25.32 -18.08
N LEU A 78 1.39 -24.52 -18.08
CA LEU A 78 2.04 -24.06 -16.85
C LEU A 78 1.11 -23.24 -15.95
N LYS A 79 0.25 -22.38 -16.51
CA LYS A 79 -0.75 -21.64 -15.73
C LYS A 79 -1.76 -22.59 -15.09
N ARG A 80 -2.27 -23.57 -15.83
CA ARG A 80 -3.21 -24.57 -15.32
C ARG A 80 -2.57 -25.40 -14.19
N CYS A 81 -1.33 -25.84 -14.38
CA CYS A 81 -0.57 -26.56 -13.37
C CYS A 81 -0.37 -25.71 -12.10
N ALA A 82 0.01 -24.44 -12.28
CA ALA A 82 0.17 -23.50 -11.18
C ALA A 82 -1.14 -23.27 -10.41
N ASP A 83 -2.28 -23.12 -11.11
CA ASP A 83 -3.58 -22.93 -10.48
C ASP A 83 -4.00 -24.15 -9.66
N LEU A 84 -3.78 -25.35 -10.19
CA LEU A 84 -4.08 -26.62 -9.49
C LEU A 84 -3.18 -26.85 -8.27
N ALA A 85 -1.90 -26.47 -8.35
CA ALA A 85 -0.95 -26.57 -7.24
C ALA A 85 -1.03 -25.37 -6.27
N SER A 86 -1.87 -24.36 -6.57
CA SER A 86 -1.94 -23.15 -5.78
C SER A 86 -2.53 -23.44 -4.39
N LEU A 87 -1.77 -23.13 -3.34
CA LEU A 87 -2.33 -23.14 -2.00
C LEU A 87 -3.20 -21.90 -1.85
N THR A 88 -4.45 -22.12 -1.46
CA THR A 88 -5.36 -21.04 -1.12
C THR A 88 -4.72 -20.26 0.04
N GLN A 89 -4.15 -19.10 -0.27
CA GLN A 89 -3.66 -18.19 0.77
C GLN A 89 -4.79 -17.96 1.76
N PRO A 90 -4.52 -18.00 3.08
CA PRO A 90 -5.56 -17.82 4.07
C PRO A 90 -6.32 -16.53 3.74
N SER A 91 -7.57 -16.71 3.34
CA SER A 91 -8.41 -15.62 2.91
C SER A 91 -8.56 -14.65 4.08
N ARG A 92 -8.96 -13.40 3.83
CA ARG A 92 -9.31 -12.49 4.96
C ARG A 92 -10.33 -13.13 5.90
N GLY A 93 -11.08 -14.13 5.42
CA GLY A 93 -11.92 -15.00 6.21
C GLY A 93 -11.21 -15.59 7.43
N ASP A 94 -9.98 -16.10 7.32
CA ASP A 94 -9.35 -16.89 8.40
C ASP A 94 -8.90 -16.05 9.60
N ARG A 95 -9.05 -14.72 9.48
CA ARG A 95 -8.94 -13.79 10.60
C ARG A 95 -10.14 -13.86 11.54
N ILE A 96 -11.30 -14.18 10.98
CA ILE A 96 -12.56 -14.26 11.72
C ILE A 96 -12.82 -15.73 12.01
N PRO A 97 -12.86 -16.15 13.29
CA PRO A 97 -13.16 -17.52 13.64
C PRO A 97 -14.56 -17.90 13.13
N SER A 98 -14.76 -19.17 12.78
CA SER A 98 -16.02 -19.70 12.24
C SER A 98 -17.24 -19.27 13.06
N THR A 99 -17.12 -19.36 14.39
CA THR A 99 -18.14 -18.91 15.36
C THR A 99 -18.54 -17.44 15.20
N THR A 100 -17.58 -16.56 14.90
CA THR A 100 -17.87 -15.14 14.64
C THR A 100 -18.49 -14.94 13.26
N ARG A 101 -18.16 -15.77 12.26
CA ARG A 101 -18.81 -15.72 10.94
C ARG A 101 -20.28 -16.12 11.04
N GLU A 102 -20.60 -17.21 11.74
CA GLU A 102 -21.97 -17.68 11.96
C GLU A 102 -22.84 -16.61 12.65
N LEU A 103 -22.28 -15.94 13.67
CA LEU A 103 -22.97 -14.84 14.34
C LEU A 103 -23.22 -13.63 13.43
N LEU A 104 -22.26 -13.30 12.56
CA LEU A 104 -22.44 -12.25 11.54
C LEU A 104 -23.49 -12.64 10.50
N GLU A 105 -23.59 -13.92 10.16
CA GLU A 105 -24.59 -14.43 9.22
C GLU A 105 -25.99 -14.40 9.84
N LYS A 106 -26.15 -14.86 11.09
CA LYS A 106 -27.41 -14.73 11.86
C LYS A 106 -27.87 -13.28 11.94
N ARG A 107 -26.94 -12.35 12.18
CA ARG A 107 -27.21 -10.91 12.16
C ARG A 107 -27.68 -10.41 10.78
N ARG A 108 -27.13 -10.92 9.67
CA ARG A 108 -27.58 -10.55 8.32
C ARG A 108 -29.00 -11.03 8.08
N LYS A 109 -29.32 -12.27 8.44
CA LYS A 109 -30.67 -12.85 8.32
C LYS A 109 -31.70 -12.04 9.10
N LEU A 110 -31.42 -11.70 10.35
CA LEU A 110 -32.30 -10.86 11.19
C LEU A 110 -32.42 -9.40 10.75
N LYS A 111 -31.46 -8.90 9.94
CA LYS A 111 -31.54 -7.56 9.36
C LYS A 111 -32.48 -7.53 8.13
N LEU A 112 -32.57 -8.66 7.42
CA LEU A 112 -33.43 -8.83 6.25
C LEU A 112 -34.86 -9.22 6.64
N ASP A 113 -35.03 -9.82 7.81
CA ASP A 113 -36.35 -10.18 8.35
C ASP A 113 -37.12 -8.94 8.82
N LEU A 114 -38.24 -8.65 8.16
CA LEU A 114 -39.15 -7.55 8.51
C LEU A 114 -39.90 -7.82 9.83
N ASN A 115 -40.15 -9.09 10.17
CA ASN A 115 -40.90 -9.50 11.36
C ASN A 115 -40.03 -9.58 12.62
N ALA A 116 -38.71 -9.45 12.48
CA ALA A 116 -37.79 -9.50 13.62
C ALA A 116 -38.04 -8.34 14.59
N THR A 117 -38.33 -8.69 15.85
CA THR A 117 -38.51 -7.73 16.95
C THR A 117 -37.26 -6.88 17.17
N HIS A 118 -37.46 -5.61 17.55
CA HIS A 118 -36.36 -4.69 17.86
C HIS A 118 -35.37 -5.24 18.90
N LEU A 119 -35.87 -5.93 19.93
CA LEU A 119 -35.05 -6.60 20.95
C LEU A 119 -34.17 -7.72 20.35
N ALA A 120 -34.72 -8.56 19.46
CA ALA A 120 -33.96 -9.62 18.79
C ALA A 120 -32.82 -9.06 17.94
N ARG A 121 -33.06 -7.92 17.26
CA ARG A 121 -32.05 -7.19 16.50
C ARG A 121 -30.96 -6.60 17.43
N LEU A 122 -31.33 -6.05 18.59
CA LEU A 122 -30.37 -5.52 19.57
C LEU A 122 -29.49 -6.63 20.17
N ILE A 123 -30.09 -7.73 20.64
CA ILE A 123 -29.37 -8.87 21.21
C ILE A 123 -28.40 -9.45 20.19
N SER A 124 -28.84 -9.62 18.94
CA SER A 124 -28.01 -10.13 17.85
C SER A 124 -26.97 -9.12 17.35
N ASN A 125 -27.08 -7.83 17.69
CA ASN A 125 -26.06 -6.82 17.42
C ASN A 125 -24.97 -6.76 18.50
N THR A 126 -25.26 -7.17 19.74
CA THR A 126 -24.32 -7.03 20.87
C THR A 126 -23.27 -8.14 20.91
N SER A 127 -23.65 -9.40 20.72
CA SER A 127 -22.72 -10.53 20.77
C SER A 127 -21.64 -10.52 19.68
N PRO A 128 -21.93 -10.20 18.39
CA PRO A 128 -20.90 -10.19 17.35
C PRO A 128 -19.98 -8.98 17.48
N ARG A 129 -20.43 -7.86 18.08
CA ARG A 129 -19.56 -6.70 18.32
C ARG A 129 -18.45 -7.01 19.32
N ARG A 130 -18.79 -7.63 20.45
CA ARG A 130 -17.81 -8.01 21.49
C ARG A 130 -16.81 -9.06 20.97
N LEU A 131 -17.29 -10.06 20.22
CA LEU A 131 -16.44 -11.09 19.62
C LEU A 131 -15.60 -10.57 18.45
N SER A 132 -16.16 -9.71 17.59
CA SER A 132 -15.43 -9.07 16.50
C SER A 132 -14.33 -8.15 17.02
N GLN A 133 -14.49 -7.52 18.19
CA GLN A 133 -13.43 -6.74 18.85
C GLN A 133 -12.30 -7.61 19.40
N LYS A 134 -12.60 -8.82 19.90
CA LYS A 134 -11.60 -9.78 20.41
C LYS A 134 -10.92 -10.59 19.31
N SER A 135 -11.58 -10.80 18.17
CA SER A 135 -11.06 -11.60 17.04
C SER A 135 -9.68 -11.19 16.52
N PRO A 136 -9.32 -9.89 16.41
CA PRO A 136 -7.98 -9.49 15.95
C PRO A 136 -6.91 -9.83 16.97
N HIS A 137 -7.22 -9.75 18.27
CA HIS A 137 -6.32 -10.14 19.35
C HIS A 137 -6.08 -11.66 19.33
N CYS A 138 -7.15 -12.46 19.28
CA CYS A 138 -7.04 -13.92 19.20
C CYS A 138 -6.29 -14.38 17.95
N HIS A 139 -6.52 -13.73 16.80
CA HIS A 139 -5.80 -14.02 15.57
C HIS A 139 -4.30 -13.67 15.68
N ARG A 140 -3.95 -12.51 16.26
CA ARG A 140 -2.56 -12.13 16.54
C ARG A 140 -1.88 -13.15 17.46
N GLN A 141 -2.55 -13.55 18.54
CA GLN A 141 -2.02 -14.52 19.50
C GLN A 141 -1.81 -15.90 18.86
N LYS A 142 -2.80 -16.42 18.13
CA LYS A 142 -2.68 -17.68 17.37
C LYS A 142 -1.51 -17.62 16.38
N LYS A 143 -1.37 -16.51 15.64
CA LYS A 143 -0.25 -16.32 14.72
C LYS A 143 1.09 -16.14 15.43
N LEU A 144 1.17 -15.68 16.66
CA LEU A 144 2.45 -15.65 17.38
C LEU A 144 2.83 -17.06 17.87
N LEU A 145 1.86 -17.82 18.38
CA LEU A 145 2.07 -19.19 18.84
C LEU A 145 2.47 -20.14 17.70
N GLU A 146 1.85 -20.03 16.52
CA GLU A 146 2.20 -20.83 15.33
C GLU A 146 3.61 -20.52 14.78
N ALA A 147 4.19 -19.38 15.17
CA ALA A 147 5.50 -18.91 14.70
C ALA A 147 6.67 -19.45 15.54
N ALA A 148 6.40 -19.68 16.83
CA ALA A 148 7.37 -20.15 17.82
C ALA A 148 8.03 -21.49 17.43
N PRO A 149 7.29 -22.53 16.98
CA PRO A 149 7.92 -23.80 16.60
C PRO A 149 8.69 -23.70 15.29
N LYS A 150 8.29 -22.79 14.38
CA LYS A 150 8.89 -22.64 13.04
C LYS A 150 10.23 -21.86 13.06
N ARG A 151 10.79 -21.54 14.23
CA ARG A 151 11.99 -20.66 14.45
C ARG A 151 11.98 -19.36 13.62
N SER A 152 10.79 -18.92 13.21
CA SER A 152 10.63 -17.73 12.36
C SER A 152 10.82 -16.48 13.20
N CYS A 153 11.53 -15.47 12.68
CA CYS A 153 11.85 -14.30 13.50
C CYS A 153 10.58 -13.54 13.93
N LEU A 154 10.32 -13.52 15.25
CA LEU A 154 9.13 -12.90 15.85
C LEU A 154 9.00 -11.42 15.47
N LYS A 155 10.14 -10.71 15.31
CA LYS A 155 10.17 -9.31 14.84
C LYS A 155 9.55 -9.14 13.45
N LYS A 156 9.76 -10.07 12.51
CA LYS A 156 9.20 -10.02 11.14
C LYS A 156 7.71 -10.36 11.14
N ARG A 157 7.28 -11.36 11.94
CA ARG A 157 5.84 -11.66 12.10
C ARG A 157 5.08 -10.49 12.73
N ARG A 158 5.63 -9.85 13.78
CA ARG A 158 5.01 -8.66 14.40
C ARG A 158 4.88 -7.51 13.41
N ARG A 159 5.91 -7.22 12.62
CA ARG A 159 5.85 -6.21 11.53
C ARG A 159 4.77 -6.54 10.50
N ASN A 160 4.77 -7.76 9.96
CA ASN A 160 3.75 -8.19 8.99
C ASN A 160 2.33 -8.06 9.55
N LEU A 161 2.10 -8.36 10.84
CA LEU A 161 0.79 -8.16 11.48
C LEU A 161 0.42 -6.67 11.60
N CYS A 162 1.40 -5.78 11.78
CA CYS A 162 1.20 -4.33 11.86
C CYS A 162 0.88 -3.71 10.49
N ASP A 163 1.51 -4.19 9.42
CA ASP A 163 1.29 -3.72 8.04
C ASP A 163 -0.18 -3.93 7.60
N TYR A 164 -0.86 -4.95 8.14
CA TYR A 164 -2.28 -5.18 7.91
C TYR A 164 -3.23 -4.40 8.83
N SER A 165 -2.70 -3.75 9.87
CA SER A 165 -3.44 -2.89 10.79
C SER A 165 -3.18 -1.41 10.59
N ALA A 166 -2.44 -1.02 9.54
CA ALA A 166 -2.25 0.37 9.19
C ALA A 166 -3.62 1.07 9.11
N PRO A 167 -3.86 2.12 9.90
CA PRO A 167 -5.13 2.85 9.89
C PRO A 167 -5.44 3.32 8.47
N LEU A 168 -6.72 3.27 8.10
CA LEU A 168 -7.20 3.99 6.92
C LEU A 168 -6.79 5.45 7.07
N LEU A 169 -5.99 5.95 6.12
CA LEU A 169 -5.61 7.37 6.02
C LEU A 169 -6.87 8.22 6.19
N ALA A 170 -6.93 9.03 7.23
CA ALA A 170 -8.02 9.96 7.43
C ALA A 170 -7.70 11.26 6.66
N LEU A 171 -8.72 11.88 6.08
CA LEU A 171 -8.59 13.21 5.47
C LEU A 171 -9.30 14.23 6.36
N THR A 172 -8.65 15.37 6.56
CA THR A 172 -9.23 16.51 7.26
C THR A 172 -10.02 17.36 6.26
N ASN A 173 -11.23 17.76 6.65
CA ASN A 173 -12.00 18.76 5.92
C ASN A 173 -11.35 20.15 6.07
N GLU A 174 -11.86 21.11 5.29
CA GLU A 174 -11.52 22.54 5.40
C GLU A 174 -11.80 23.08 6.81
N ASP A 175 -12.83 22.56 7.49
CA ASP A 175 -13.17 22.90 8.88
C ASP A 175 -12.24 22.24 9.93
N GLY A 176 -11.15 21.59 9.50
CA GLY A 176 -10.21 20.89 10.38
C GLY A 176 -10.70 19.54 10.93
N ILE A 177 -11.94 19.14 10.64
CA ILE A 177 -12.54 17.90 11.17
C ILE A 177 -11.98 16.68 10.42
N THR A 178 -11.44 15.72 11.16
CA THR A 178 -10.89 14.47 10.61
C THR A 178 -12.00 13.48 10.22
N LYS A 179 -12.02 13.03 8.95
CA LYS A 179 -12.97 12.04 8.44
C LYS A 179 -12.26 10.75 8.00
N THR A 180 -12.80 9.62 8.45
CA THR A 180 -12.29 8.27 8.17
C THR A 180 -13.18 7.44 7.23
N SER A 181 -14.37 7.97 6.89
CA SER A 181 -15.32 7.29 5.98
C SER A 181 -14.90 7.44 4.52
N ARG A 182 -14.78 6.32 3.80
CA ARG A 182 -14.36 6.29 2.38
C ARG A 182 -15.20 7.19 1.48
N ARG A 183 -16.52 7.25 1.69
CA ARG A 183 -17.42 8.12 0.90
C ARG A 183 -17.07 9.59 1.10
N TYR A 184 -16.89 9.99 2.36
CA TYR A 184 -16.50 11.35 2.72
C TYR A 184 -15.11 11.70 2.23
N MET A 185 -14.15 10.80 2.37
CA MET A 185 -12.80 11.00 1.85
C MET A 185 -12.80 11.26 0.33
N LYS A 186 -13.57 10.49 -0.44
CA LYS A 186 -13.73 10.73 -1.88
C LYS A 186 -14.33 12.10 -2.19
N LEU A 187 -15.28 12.58 -1.39
CA LEU A 187 -15.88 13.90 -1.54
C LEU A 187 -14.86 15.01 -1.26
N ILE A 188 -14.08 14.89 -0.18
CA ILE A 188 -12.99 15.82 0.16
C ILE A 188 -11.98 15.87 -0.98
N THR A 189 -11.53 14.71 -1.46
CA THR A 189 -10.59 14.61 -2.57
C THR A 189 -11.15 15.24 -3.84
N LYS A 190 -12.40 14.94 -4.20
CA LYS A 190 -13.07 15.52 -5.37
C LYS A 190 -13.11 17.04 -5.27
N LYS A 191 -13.53 17.59 -4.11
CA LYS A 191 -13.61 19.04 -3.87
C LYS A 191 -12.24 19.71 -4.00
N ILE A 192 -11.20 19.12 -3.42
CA ILE A 192 -9.82 19.63 -3.52
C ILE A 192 -9.37 19.67 -4.98
N TYR A 193 -9.56 18.59 -5.73
CA TYR A 193 -9.14 18.53 -7.14
C TYR A 193 -9.97 19.45 -8.04
N THR A 194 -11.28 19.57 -7.83
CA THR A 194 -12.09 20.53 -8.58
C THR A 194 -11.65 21.95 -8.30
N ASN A 195 -11.38 22.31 -7.04
CA ASN A 195 -10.91 23.65 -6.69
C ASN A 195 -9.53 23.93 -7.30
N LEU A 196 -8.62 22.94 -7.32
CA LEU A 196 -7.31 23.07 -7.97
C LEU A 196 -7.42 23.30 -9.48
N PHE A 197 -8.31 22.56 -10.16
CA PHE A 197 -8.46 22.66 -11.62
C PHE A 197 -9.29 23.88 -12.05
N CYS A 198 -10.20 24.35 -11.21
CA CYS A 198 -11.03 25.53 -11.48
C CYS A 198 -10.43 26.82 -10.91
N ALA A 199 -9.30 26.76 -10.19
CA ALA A 199 -8.61 27.94 -9.70
C ALA A 199 -7.89 28.65 -10.85
N THR A 200 -8.46 29.75 -11.32
CA THR A 200 -7.81 30.72 -12.21
C THR A 200 -6.91 31.65 -11.40
N ILE A 201 -5.91 31.09 -10.71
CA ILE A 201 -4.85 31.92 -10.12
C ILE A 201 -3.92 32.32 -11.27
N PRO A 202 -3.82 33.62 -11.62
CA PRO A 202 -2.80 34.06 -12.56
C PRO A 202 -1.43 33.77 -11.93
N VAL A 203 -0.69 32.86 -12.54
CA VAL A 203 0.72 32.65 -12.21
C VAL A 203 1.47 33.81 -12.86
N SER A 204 2.00 34.74 -12.07
CA SER A 204 2.92 35.75 -12.63
C SER A 204 4.13 35.03 -13.21
N ASP A 205 4.43 35.36 -14.47
CA ASP A 205 5.64 34.87 -15.12
C ASP A 205 6.87 35.30 -14.31
N PRO A 206 7.84 34.39 -14.09
CA PRO A 206 9.09 34.76 -13.45
C PRO A 206 9.80 35.81 -14.31
N ALA A 207 10.12 36.95 -13.71
CA ALA A 207 10.89 38.01 -14.38
C ALA A 207 12.25 37.43 -14.81
N ILE A 208 12.42 37.22 -16.11
CA ILE A 208 13.71 36.87 -16.71
C ILE A 208 14.56 38.14 -16.62
N PRO A 209 15.70 38.15 -15.89
CA PRO A 209 16.57 39.31 -15.90
C PRO A 209 17.13 39.47 -17.31
N THR A 210 16.71 40.54 -17.97
CA THR A 210 17.26 41.01 -19.25
C THR A 210 18.76 41.21 -19.07
N GLY A 211 19.55 40.50 -19.87
CA GLY A 211 21.00 40.54 -19.78
C GLY A 211 21.55 41.94 -20.02
N GLU A 212 22.05 42.57 -18.96
CA GLU A 212 23.05 43.61 -19.11
C GLU A 212 24.37 42.95 -19.48
N LYS A 213 24.87 43.32 -20.65
CA LYS A 213 26.17 42.93 -21.18
C LYS A 213 27.23 43.70 -20.39
N PRO A 214 28.13 43.06 -19.63
CA PRO A 214 29.19 43.79 -18.96
C PRO A 214 30.19 44.34 -19.97
N GLU A 215 30.41 45.63 -19.83
CA GLU A 215 31.29 46.53 -20.56
C GLU A 215 32.76 46.10 -20.40
N ILE A 216 33.48 45.98 -21.51
CA ILE A 216 34.91 45.62 -21.56
C ILE A 216 35.74 46.89 -21.43
N LEU A 217 36.71 46.96 -20.50
CA LEU A 217 37.95 47.76 -20.58
C LEU A 217 38.99 47.26 -19.54
N PRO A 218 40.30 47.56 -19.68
CA PRO A 218 41.20 47.29 -20.79
C PRO A 218 42.46 46.49 -20.35
N GLU A 219 43.23 45.97 -21.30
CA GLU A 219 44.54 45.33 -21.05
C GLU A 219 45.57 46.34 -20.50
N SER A 220 46.17 46.02 -19.36
CA SER A 220 47.41 46.66 -18.89
C SER A 220 48.60 45.74 -19.16
N ARG A 221 49.58 46.29 -19.88
CA ARG A 221 50.92 45.75 -20.16
C ARG A 221 51.64 45.21 -18.93
#